data_AF-A0A923XSJ4-F1
#
_entry.id   AF-A0A923XSJ4-F1
#
_cell.length_a   1.000
_cell.length_b   1.000
_cell.length_c   1.000
_cell.angle_alpha   90.00
_cell.angle_beta   90.00
_cell.angle_gamma   90.00
#
_symmetry.space_group_name_H-M   'P 1'
#
loop_
_entity.id
_entity.type
_entity.pdbx_description
1 polymer ?
#
loop_
_entity_poly.entity_id
_entity_poly.type
_entity_poly.pdbx_seq_one_letter_code
_entity_poly.pdbx_strand_id
1 'polypeptide(L)' 'ANWGEREAFDQFGIKFNNHPNLKRILNHHEFVGHPLRKDYPTKKRQELSVNDSLMDEMEKELIRKGLK' A
#
# COMPACT_ATOMS: atom_id res chain seq x y z
N ALA A 1 -10.97 13.69 0.26
CA ALA A 1 -11.31 12.61 -0.68
C ALA A 1 -10.06 11.78 -1.07
N ASN A 2 -9.24 11.36 -0.10
CA ASN A 2 -8.00 10.63 -0.43
C ASN A 2 -7.96 9.24 0.23
N TRP A 3 -8.38 9.13 1.49
CA TRP A 3 -8.29 7.87 2.23
C TRP A 3 -9.29 6.82 1.74
N GLY A 4 -10.55 7.19 1.50
CA GLY A 4 -11.55 6.25 0.98
C GLY A 4 -11.19 5.70 -0.40
N GLU A 5 -10.63 6.54 -1.28
CA GLU A 5 -10.15 6.09 -2.60
C GLU A 5 -8.96 5.14 -2.47
N ARG A 6 -8.05 5.40 -1.52
CA ARG A 6 -6.92 4.50 -1.23
C ARG A 6 -7.36 3.19 -0.58
N GLU A 7 -8.36 3.23 0.29
CA GLU A 7 -8.96 2.04 0.89
C GLU A 7 -9.64 1.18 -0.17
N ALA A 8 -10.46 1.79 -1.03
CA ALA A 8 -11.11 1.10 -2.13
C ALA A 8 -10.09 0.49 -3.12
N PHE A 9 -8.99 1.19 -3.37
CA PHE A 9 -7.88 0.65 -4.15
C PHE A 9 -7.21 -0.55 -3.47
N ASP A 10 -6.91 -0.48 -2.17
CA ASP A 10 -6.21 -1.55 -1.46
C ASP A 10 -7.08 -2.81 -1.25
N GLN A 11 -8.36 -2.61 -0.93
CA GLN A 11 -9.28 -3.70 -0.57
C GLN A 11 -10.03 -4.31 -1.77
N PHE A 12 -10.31 -3.51 -2.81
CA PHE A 12 -11.08 -3.94 -3.99
C PHE A 12 -10.30 -3.83 -5.31
N GLY A 13 -9.19 -3.09 -5.36
CA GLY A 13 -8.40 -2.91 -6.58
C GLY A 13 -8.96 -1.85 -7.54
N ILE A 14 -9.87 -0.99 -7.07
CA ILE A 14 -10.47 0.06 -7.88
C ILE A 14 -9.42 1.16 -8.10
N LYS A 15 -9.07 1.42 -9.36
CA LYS A 15 -8.14 2.48 -9.74
C LYS A 15 -8.90 3.78 -10.01
N PHE A 16 -8.52 4.84 -9.32
CA PHE A 16 -9.06 6.18 -9.50
C PHE A 16 -8.13 6.98 -10.42
N ASN A 17 -8.68 7.49 -11.52
CA ASN A 17 -7.94 8.38 -12.41
C ASN A 17 -7.77 9.74 -11.70
N ASN A 18 -6.56 10.31 -11.75
CA ASN A 18 -6.20 11.62 -11.18
C ASN A 18 -5.94 11.67 -9.66
N HIS A 19 -5.75 10.54 -8.97
CA HIS A 19 -5.33 10.55 -7.56
C HIS A 19 -3.79 10.69 -7.42
N PRO A 20 -3.26 11.69 -6.69
CA PRO A 20 -1.83 12.03 -6.70
C PRO A 20 -0.94 11.00 -5.99
N ASN A 21 -1.48 10.20 -5.07
CA ASN A 21 -0.70 9.19 -4.34
C ASN A 21 -1.56 7.95 -4.03
N LEU A 22 -1.91 7.20 -5.07
CA LEU A 22 -2.69 5.97 -4.93
C LEU A 22 -1.78 4.84 -4.47
N LYS A 23 -1.59 4.72 -3.15
CA LYS A 23 -0.84 3.64 -2.50
C LYS A 23 -1.68 2.89 -1.48
N ARG A 24 -1.34 1.61 -1.26
CA ARG A 24 -1.93 0.75 -0.22
C ARG A 24 -1.78 1.40 1.16
N ILE A 25 -2.71 1.09 2.07
CA ILE A 25 -2.75 1.69 3.41
C ILE A 25 -3.05 0.70 4.53
N LEU A 26 -3.81 -0.35 4.26
CA LEU A 26 -4.21 -1.33 5.27
C LEU A 26 -3.36 -2.59 5.18
N ASN A 27 -3.03 -3.01 3.96
CA ASN A 27 -2.20 -4.18 3.73
C ASN A 27 -0.71 -3.82 3.69
N HIS A 28 0.13 -4.79 4.06
CA HIS A 28 1.58 -4.67 3.97
C HIS A 28 2.07 -4.62 2.50
N HIS A 29 3.29 -4.14 2.27
CA HIS A 29 3.85 -3.93 0.93
C HIS A 29 3.94 -5.21 0.08
N GLU A 30 4.21 -6.36 0.71
CA GLU A 30 4.28 -7.66 0.01
C GLU A 30 2.90 -8.27 -0.31
N PHE A 31 1.80 -7.64 0.10
CA PHE A 31 0.49 -8.25 -0.02
C PHE A 31 0.04 -8.34 -1.49
N VAL A 32 -0.19 -9.56 -1.96
CA VAL A 32 -0.67 -9.83 -3.32
C VAL A 32 -2.19 -10.01 -3.34
N GLY A 33 -2.87 -9.13 -4.08
CA GLY A 33 -4.32 -9.17 -4.31
C GLY A 33 -5.12 -8.15 -3.48
N HIS A 34 -6.43 -8.40 -3.38
CA HIS A 34 -7.44 -7.52 -2.80
C HIS A 34 -8.43 -8.36 -1.97
N PRO A 35 -8.37 -8.31 -0.62
CA PRO A 35 -9.04 -9.29 0.24
C PRO A 35 -10.57 -9.19 0.26
N LEU A 36 -11.17 -8.04 -0.07
CA LEU A 36 -12.63 -7.89 -0.13
C LEU A 36 -13.22 -8.29 -1.49
N ARG A 37 -12.40 -8.75 -2.44
CA ARG A 37 -12.86 -9.27 -3.73
C ARG A 37 -13.47 -10.67 -3.55
N LYS A 38 -14.57 -10.96 -4.25
CA LYS A 38 -15.34 -12.22 -4.07
C LYS A 38 -14.58 -13.48 -4.52
N ASP A 39 -13.62 -13.33 -5.42
CA ASP A 39 -12.69 -14.37 -5.88
C ASP A 39 -11.52 -14.60 -4.91
N TYR A 40 -11.32 -13.73 -3.92
CA TYR A 40 -10.23 -13.90 -2.96
C TYR A 40 -10.57 -14.99 -1.92
N PRO A 41 -9.69 -15.98 -1.68
CA PRO A 41 -10.00 -17.05 -0.73
C PRO A 41 -10.06 -16.51 0.71
N THR A 42 -11.17 -16.77 1.40
CA THR A 42 -11.44 -16.25 2.76
C THR A 42 -10.40 -16.68 3.81
N LYS A 43 -9.74 -17.82 3.61
CA LYS A 43 -8.73 -18.37 4.54
C LYS A 43 -7.29 -18.04 4.14
N LYS A 44 -7.08 -17.34 3.02
CA LYS A 44 -5.73 -17.00 2.56
C LYS A 44 -5.14 -15.92 3.48
N ARG A 45 -4.12 -16.31 4.24
CA ARG A 45 -3.26 -15.38 4.98
C ARG A 45 -1.94 -15.23 4.22
N GLN A 46 -1.41 -14.02 4.22
CA GLN A 46 -0.09 -13.73 3.71
C GLN A 46 0.76 -13.28 4.90
N GLU A 47 1.89 -13.93 5.07
CA GLU A 47 2.89 -13.52 6.05
C GLU A 47 3.77 -12.42 5.45
N LEU A 48 4.21 -11.52 6.33
CA LEU A 48 5.18 -10.51 5.98
C LEU A 48 6.57 -11.12 6.23
N SER A 49 7.34 -11.28 5.17
CA SER A 49 8.67 -11.90 5.25
C SER A 49 9.76 -10.89 5.59
N VAL A 50 9.55 -9.64 5.20
CA VAL A 50 10.50 -8.54 5.41
C VAL A 50 9.83 -7.45 6.24
N ASN A 51 10.50 -7.00 7.30
CA ASN A 51 10.04 -5.81 8.02
C ASN A 51 10.14 -4.59 7.12
N ASP A 52 9.04 -3.85 7.00
CA ASP A 52 8.99 -2.59 6.28
C ASP A 52 9.81 -1.54 7.04
N SER A 53 11.11 -1.49 6.75
CA SER A 53 11.95 -0.42 7.23
C SER A 53 11.60 0.79 6.39
N LEU A 54 10.74 1.67 6.91
CA LEU A 54 10.38 2.99 6.32
C LEU A 54 11.59 3.88 5.99
N MET A 55 12.80 3.38 6.25
CA MET A 55 14.10 3.89 5.86
C MET A 55 14.16 4.26 4.39
N ASP A 56 13.56 3.50 3.47
CA ASP A 56 13.64 3.82 2.03
C ASP A 56 12.97 5.15 1.65
N GLU A 57 11.78 5.44 2.20
CA GLU A 57 11.12 6.75 1.98
C GLU A 57 11.81 7.85 2.79
N MET A 58 12.23 7.55 4.02
CA MET A 58 12.92 8.51 4.88
C MET A 58 14.29 8.93 4.32
N GLU A 59 15.06 8.00 3.75
CA GLU A 59 16.35 8.27 3.12
C GLU A 59 16.21 9.16 1.89
N LYS A 60 15.20 8.92 1.04
CA LYS A 60 14.89 9.80 -0.10
C LYS A 60 14.59 11.22 0.37
N GLU A 61 13.84 11.37 1.46
CA GLU A 61 13.53 12.66 2.04
C GLU A 61 14.75 13.33 2.70
N LEU A 62 15.62 12.55 3.35
CA LEU A 62 16.87 13.05 3.93
C LEU A 62 17.83 13.55 2.84
N ILE A 63 17.98 12.80 1.74
CA ILE A 63 18.77 13.19 0.56
C ILE A 63 18.17 14.47 -0.06
N ARG A 64 16.84 14.53 -0.22
CA ARG A 64 16.15 15.72 -0.73
C ARG A 64 16.42 16.96 0.13
N LYS A 65 16.49 16.79 1.44
CA LYS A 65 16.76 17.86 2.40
C LYS A 65 18.26 18.13 2.62
N GLY A 66 19.15 17.33 2.00
CA GLY A 66 20.61 17.45 2.13
C GLY A 66 21.17 17.06 3.51
N LEU A 67 20.43 16.27 4.30
CA LEU A 67 20.86 15.82 5.63
C LEU A 67 21.64 14.48 5.62
N LYS A 68 21.81 13.86 4.46
CA LYS A 68 22.52 12.59 4.27
C LYS A 68 23.32 12.61 2.97
#